data_AF-A0A1A7BL07-F1
#
_entry.id   AF-A0A1A7BL07-F1
#
_cell.length_a   1.000
_cell.length_b   1.000
_cell.length_c   1.000
_cell.angle_alpha   90.00
_cell.angle_beta   90.00
_cell.angle_gamma   90.00
#
_symmetry.space_group_name_H-M   'P 1'
#
loop_
_entity.id
_entity.type
_entity.pdbx_description
1 polymer ?
#
loop_
_entity_poly.entity_id
_entity_poly.type
_entity_poly.pdbx_seq_one_letter_code
_entity_poly.pdbx_strand_id
1 'polypeptide(L)'
;MGITRDTPDPAGGIIRKRADGEPDGVLEEAAHFSNMGKLLTALDGAASVAIVKAGTDLWARFGYTTAQDGRATGSTVAVLEEAAAAGRLPIDVVAYIDVLVDRDMARTTGARC
;
A
#
# COMPACT_ATOMS: atom_id res chain seq x y z
N MET A 1 12.91 12.30 -0.54
CA MET A 1 11.72 12.83 0.16
C MET A 1 11.67 14.35 0.21
N GLY A 2 12.80 15.07 0.32
CA GLY A 2 12.81 16.54 0.18
C GLY A 2 12.03 17.30 1.26
N ILE A 3 11.75 16.65 2.39
CA ILE A 3 11.05 17.23 3.53
C ILE A 3 12.07 18.04 4.35
N THR A 4 11.73 19.28 4.63
CA THR A 4 12.55 20.24 5.38
C THR A 4 11.75 20.85 6.53
N ARG A 5 12.43 21.62 7.38
CA ARG A 5 11.82 22.50 8.38
C ARG A 5 10.60 23.28 7.86
N ASP A 6 10.71 23.81 6.66
CA ASP A 6 9.72 24.72 6.06
C ASP A 6 8.60 23.96 5.33
N THR A 7 8.67 22.64 5.26
CA THR A 7 7.59 21.83 4.67
C THR A 7 6.36 21.90 5.58
N PRO A 8 5.19 22.36 5.07
CA PRO A 8 3.97 22.40 5.84
C PRO A 8 3.39 20.99 6.01
N ASP A 9 2.58 20.81 7.05
CA ASP A 9 1.78 19.60 7.22
C ASP A 9 0.74 19.49 6.09
N PRO A 10 0.59 18.32 5.46
CA PRO A 10 -0.49 18.09 4.51
C PRO A 10 -1.83 18.00 5.24
N ALA A 11 -2.93 18.25 4.52
CA ALA A 11 -4.26 18.03 5.08
C ALA A 11 -4.42 16.56 5.52
N GLY A 12 -4.81 16.36 6.78
CA GLY A 12 -4.99 15.01 7.36
C GLY A 12 -3.69 14.26 7.67
N GLY A 13 -2.56 14.94 7.81
CA GLY A 13 -1.30 14.32 8.23
C GLY A 13 -0.40 15.29 8.98
N ILE A 14 0.59 14.76 9.70
CA ILE A 14 1.56 15.54 10.47
C ILE A 14 2.97 15.11 10.09
N ILE A 15 3.83 16.07 9.82
CA ILE A 15 5.28 15.87 9.73
C ILE A 15 5.84 16.28 11.08
N ARG A 16 6.19 15.30 11.91
CA ARG A 16 6.71 15.60 13.24
C ARG A 16 8.07 16.27 13.16
N LYS A 17 8.25 17.28 14.00
CA LYS A 17 9.44 18.12 14.05
C LYS A 17 10.00 18.14 15.47
N ARG A 18 11.32 18.19 15.56
CA ARG A 18 12.05 18.47 16.81
C ARG A 18 11.85 19.93 17.23
N ALA A 19 12.31 20.27 18.44
CA ALA A 19 12.21 21.63 18.97
C ALA A 19 12.93 22.68 18.10
N ASP A 20 13.95 22.27 17.34
CA ASP A 20 14.65 23.13 16.38
C ASP A 20 13.88 23.32 15.06
N GLY A 21 12.74 22.67 14.88
CA GLY A 21 11.92 22.73 13.66
C GLY A 21 12.33 21.73 12.58
N GLU A 22 13.41 20.97 12.75
CA GLU A 22 13.79 19.96 11.76
C GLU A 22 12.90 18.70 11.88
N PRO A 23 12.59 18.01 10.77
CA PRO A 23 11.87 16.74 10.81
C PRO A 23 12.55 15.72 11.74
N ASP A 24 11.75 15.04 12.56
CA ASP A 24 12.23 14.00 13.49
C ASP A 24 12.25 12.59 12.86
N GLY A 25 11.70 12.46 11.64
CA GLY A 25 11.62 11.22 10.88
C GLY A 25 10.25 10.55 10.91
N VAL A 26 9.30 11.04 11.72
CA VAL A 26 7.94 10.49 11.79
C VAL A 26 7.00 11.26 10.86
N LEU A 27 6.30 10.51 10.00
CA LEU A 27 5.24 11.00 9.13
C LEU A 27 3.93 10.32 9.56
N GLU A 28 2.92 11.10 9.88
CA GLU A 28 1.63 10.60 10.35
C GLU A 28 0.57 10.69 9.23
N GLU A 29 -0.24 9.63 9.10
CA GLU A 29 -1.40 9.54 8.21
C GLU A 29 -1.10 10.03 6.77
N ALA A 30 -1.71 11.13 6.30
CA ALA A 30 -1.54 11.60 4.92
C ALA A 30 -0.08 11.96 4.58
N ALA A 31 0.71 12.39 5.57
CA ALA A 31 2.14 12.65 5.40
C ALA A 31 2.90 11.35 5.13
N HIS A 32 2.49 10.23 5.75
CA HIS A 32 3.07 8.92 5.47
C HIS A 32 2.70 8.44 4.07
N PHE A 33 1.40 8.38 3.75
CA PHE A 33 0.94 7.78 2.49
C PHE A 33 1.43 8.51 1.24
N SER A 34 1.46 9.85 1.27
CA SER A 34 1.97 10.68 0.16
C SER A 34 3.47 10.46 -0.12
N ASN A 35 4.23 10.02 0.87
CA ASN A 35 5.66 9.74 0.73
C ASN A 35 5.95 8.24 0.53
N MET A 36 5.13 7.35 1.09
CA MET A 36 5.27 5.90 0.92
C MET A 36 5.16 5.49 -0.55
N GLY A 37 4.26 6.11 -1.32
CA GLY A 37 4.15 5.85 -2.76
C GLY A 37 5.49 6.04 -3.51
N LYS A 38 6.29 7.05 -3.14
CA LYS A 38 7.60 7.32 -3.75
C LYS A 38 8.66 6.28 -3.39
N LEU A 39 8.53 5.61 -2.24
CA LEU A 39 9.40 4.49 -1.88
C LEU A 39 9.02 3.24 -2.68
N LEU A 40 7.72 2.98 -2.78
CA LEU A 40 7.21 1.78 -3.44
C LEU A 40 7.41 1.84 -4.97
N THR A 41 7.48 3.02 -5.59
CA THR A 41 7.86 3.16 -7.01
C THR A 41 9.27 2.66 -7.34
N ALA A 42 10.13 2.44 -6.33
CA ALA A 42 11.44 1.84 -6.55
C ALA A 42 11.41 0.31 -6.66
N LEU A 43 10.28 -0.32 -6.33
CA LEU A 43 10.09 -1.76 -6.48
C LEU A 43 9.70 -2.09 -7.92
N ASP A 44 10.33 -3.09 -8.51
CA ASP A 44 9.90 -3.63 -9.79
C ASP A 44 8.72 -4.62 -9.62
N GLY A 45 8.16 -5.08 -10.75
CA GLY A 45 7.04 -6.02 -10.73
C GLY A 45 7.37 -7.34 -10.03
N ALA A 46 8.60 -7.85 -10.19
CA ALA A 46 9.03 -9.09 -9.57
C ALA A 46 9.10 -8.97 -8.04
N ALA A 47 9.63 -7.85 -7.53
CA ALA A 47 9.65 -7.54 -6.10
C ALA A 47 8.23 -7.40 -5.55
N SER A 48 7.32 -6.76 -6.30
CA SER A 48 5.93 -6.57 -5.89
C SER A 48 5.19 -7.92 -5.75
N VAL A 49 5.33 -8.82 -6.74
CA VAL A 49 4.76 -10.17 -6.66
C VAL A 49 5.41 -10.99 -5.53
N ALA A 50 6.71 -10.84 -5.29
CA ALA A 50 7.39 -11.53 -4.19
C ALA A 50 6.86 -11.09 -2.81
N ILE A 51 6.56 -9.80 -2.63
CA ILE A 51 5.96 -9.27 -1.39
C ILE A 51 4.57 -9.87 -1.15
N VAL A 52 3.71 -9.84 -2.17
CA VAL A 52 2.36 -10.41 -2.10
C VAL A 52 2.41 -11.90 -1.78
N LYS A 53 3.30 -12.64 -2.45
CA LYS A 53 3.49 -14.08 -2.19
C LYS A 53 3.95 -14.32 -0.75
N ALA A 54 4.92 -13.56 -0.26
CA ALA A 54 5.43 -13.73 1.11
C ALA A 54 4.34 -13.48 2.17
N GLY A 55 3.50 -12.46 1.97
CA GLY A 55 2.37 -12.17 2.87
C GLY A 55 1.31 -13.27 2.86
N THR A 56 0.94 -13.76 1.68
CA THR A 56 -0.05 -14.83 1.53
C THR A 56 0.46 -16.19 2.01
N ASP A 57 1.74 -16.53 1.78
CA ASP A 57 2.39 -17.71 2.36
C ASP A 57 2.39 -17.65 3.90
N LEU A 58 2.66 -16.46 4.46
CA LEU A 58 2.66 -16.22 5.91
C LEU A 58 1.27 -16.47 6.53
N TRP A 59 0.19 -16.08 5.85
CA TRP A 59 -1.15 -16.33 6.34
C TRP A 59 -1.56 -17.80 6.15
N ALA A 60 -1.24 -18.39 5.01
CA ALA A 60 -1.47 -19.80 4.71
C ALA A 60 -0.84 -20.73 5.76
N ARG A 61 0.39 -20.46 6.23
CA ARG A 61 1.06 -21.33 7.23
C ARG A 61 0.35 -21.38 8.59
N PHE A 62 -0.55 -20.44 8.87
CA PHE A 62 -1.40 -20.44 10.07
C PHE A 62 -2.82 -20.96 9.80
N GLY A 63 -3.11 -21.45 8.59
CA GLY A 63 -4.40 -22.00 8.21
C GLY A 63 -5.44 -20.97 7.78
N TYR A 64 -5.07 -19.69 7.63
CA TYR A 64 -5.94 -18.70 7.01
C TYR A 64 -6.07 -19.02 5.52
N THR A 65 -7.30 -18.95 5.00
CA THR A 65 -7.60 -19.20 3.57
C THR A 65 -7.99 -17.94 2.82
N THR A 66 -8.10 -16.81 3.52
CA THR A 66 -8.53 -15.54 2.94
C THR A 66 -7.82 -14.37 3.61
N ALA A 67 -7.52 -13.39 2.78
CA ALA A 67 -6.81 -12.17 3.09
C ALA A 67 -7.64 -10.93 2.73
N GLN A 68 -7.39 -9.80 3.40
CA GLN A 68 -7.96 -8.50 3.02
C GLN A 68 -6.84 -7.46 2.88
N ASP A 69 -6.75 -6.85 1.70
CA ASP A 69 -6.03 -5.58 1.52
C ASP A 69 -7.01 -4.43 1.76
N GLY A 70 -6.84 -3.72 2.89
CA GLY A 70 -7.73 -2.66 3.34
C GLY A 70 -7.50 -1.29 2.67
N ARG A 71 -6.49 -1.15 1.82
CA ARG A 71 -6.16 0.11 1.15
C ARG A 71 -5.59 -0.14 -0.26
N ALA A 72 -6.32 -0.93 -1.03
CA ALA A 72 -5.87 -1.32 -2.36
C ALA A 72 -5.93 -0.12 -3.33
N THR A 73 -4.83 0.07 -4.06
CA THR A 73 -4.76 0.99 -5.21
C THR A 73 -4.84 0.19 -6.51
N GLY A 74 -5.07 0.84 -7.64
CA GLY A 74 -5.08 0.18 -8.95
C GLY A 74 -3.79 -0.58 -9.26
N SER A 75 -2.63 -0.04 -8.84
CA SER A 75 -1.35 -0.74 -8.97
C SER A 75 -1.28 -2.01 -8.12
N THR A 76 -1.85 -1.98 -6.91
CA THR A 76 -1.82 -3.14 -6.00
C THR A 76 -2.76 -4.24 -6.49
N VAL A 77 -3.95 -3.86 -6.97
CA VAL A 77 -4.89 -4.79 -7.61
C VAL A 77 -4.24 -5.47 -8.82
N ALA A 78 -3.56 -4.73 -9.70
CA ALA A 78 -2.89 -5.31 -10.86
C ALA A 78 -1.83 -6.35 -10.47
N VAL A 79 -1.05 -6.09 -9.41
CA VAL A 79 -0.07 -7.05 -8.90
C VAL A 79 -0.74 -8.30 -8.31
N LEU A 80 -1.84 -8.14 -7.58
CA LEU A 80 -2.63 -9.25 -7.05
C LEU A 80 -3.21 -10.11 -8.17
N GLU A 81 -3.78 -9.49 -9.20
CA GLU A 81 -4.29 -10.17 -10.39
C GLU A 81 -3.20 -10.91 -11.16
N GLU A 82 -2.02 -10.30 -11.34
CA GLU A 82 -0.87 -10.96 -11.97
C GLU A 82 -0.41 -12.18 -11.17
N ALA A 83 -0.28 -12.04 -9.85
CA ALA A 83 0.12 -13.13 -8.97
C ALA A 83 -0.91 -14.28 -8.97
N ALA A 84 -2.20 -13.94 -8.96
CA ALA A 84 -3.31 -14.90 -9.03
C ALA A 84 -3.30 -15.66 -10.37
N ALA A 85 -3.19 -14.94 -11.49
CA ALA A 85 -3.12 -15.54 -12.83
C ALA A 85 -1.90 -16.46 -13.00
N ALA A 86 -0.81 -16.18 -12.29
CA ALA A 86 0.39 -17.02 -12.25
C ALA A 86 0.31 -18.19 -11.25
N GLY A 87 -0.82 -18.37 -10.54
CA GLY A 87 -1.00 -19.41 -9.52
C GLY A 87 -0.08 -19.24 -8.30
N ARG A 88 0.32 -17.99 -7.99
CA ARG A 88 1.28 -17.68 -6.93
C ARG A 88 0.63 -17.33 -5.60
N LEU A 89 -0.70 -17.27 -5.52
CA LEU A 89 -1.45 -17.00 -4.29
C LEU A 89 -1.97 -18.32 -3.69
N PRO A 90 -1.50 -18.73 -2.51
CA PRO A 90 -2.02 -19.92 -1.83
C PRO A 90 -3.39 -19.70 -1.15
N ILE A 91 -3.86 -18.45 -1.08
CA ILE A 91 -5.11 -18.03 -0.42
C ILE A 91 -5.80 -16.95 -1.25
N ASP A 92 -7.11 -16.79 -1.06
CA ASP A 92 -7.88 -15.70 -1.66
C ASP A 92 -7.48 -14.34 -1.06
N VAL A 93 -7.40 -13.30 -1.88
CA VAL A 93 -7.22 -11.91 -1.42
C VAL A 93 -8.39 -11.05 -1.87
N VAL A 94 -9.07 -10.44 -0.89
CA VAL A 94 -10.10 -9.42 -1.15
C VAL A 94 -9.46 -8.04 -1.08
N ALA A 95 -9.56 -7.27 -2.15
CA ALA A 95 -8.98 -5.93 -2.23
C ALA A 95 -10.07 -4.85 -2.05
N TYR A 96 -9.98 -4.07 -0.97
CA TYR A 96 -10.82 -2.90 -0.74
C TYR A 96 -10.17 -1.67 -1.33
N ILE A 97 -10.77 -1.15 -2.40
CA ILE A 97 -10.22 -0.02 -3.13
C ILE A 97 -10.25 1.25 -2.28
N ASP A 98 -9.12 1.95 -2.22
CA ASP A 98 -9.03 3.26 -1.57
C ASP A 98 -9.76 4.33 -2.42
N VAL A 99 -10.97 4.66 -1.97
CA VAL A 99 -11.85 5.67 -2.57
C VAL A 99 -11.30 7.10 -2.50
N LEU A 100 -10.17 7.34 -1.84
CA LEU A 100 -9.52 8.65 -1.86
C LEU A 100 -8.60 8.80 -3.07
N VAL A 101 -8.10 7.70 -3.63
CA VAL A 101 -7.14 7.73 -4.75
C VAL A 101 -7.69 7.09 -6.03
N ASP A 102 -8.59 6.09 -5.95
CA ASP A 102 -9.08 5.32 -7.11
C ASP A 102 -10.62 5.20 -7.13
N ARG A 103 -11.32 6.34 -7.06
CA ARG A 103 -12.80 6.38 -7.00
C ARG A 103 -13.51 5.69 -8.16
N ASP A 104 -13.01 5.87 -9.37
CA ASP A 104 -13.67 5.32 -10.55
C ASP A 104 -13.52 3.80 -10.59
N MET A 105 -12.35 3.28 -10.21
CA MET A 105 -12.15 1.84 -10.07
C MET A 105 -13.03 1.24 -8.96
N ALA A 106 -13.16 1.93 -7.82
CA ALA A 106 -14.04 1.50 -6.73
C ALA A 106 -15.52 1.40 -7.13
N ARG A 107 -15.95 2.13 -8.17
CA ARG A 107 -17.33 2.06 -8.69
C ARG A 107 -17.56 0.88 -9.62
N THR A 108 -16.51 0.41 -10.30
CA THR A 108 -16.63 -0.57 -11.39
C THR A 108 -16.19 -1.97 -11.01
N THR A 109 -15.45 -2.13 -9.90
CA THR A 109 -14.74 -3.38 -9.61
C THR A 109 -15.00 -3.87 -8.18
N GLY A 110 -15.42 -5.13 -8.04
CA GLY A 110 -15.28 -5.90 -6.80
C GLY A 110 -14.14 -6.90 -6.97
N ALA A 111 -12.95 -6.60 -6.45
CA ALA A 111 -11.75 -7.40 -6.70
C ALA A 111 -11.57 -8.48 -5.61
N ARG A 112 -11.75 -9.74 -6.03
CA ARG A 112 -11.28 -10.94 -5.32
C ARG A 112 -10.28 -11.62 -6.23
N CYS A 113 -9.04 -11.73 -5.78
CA CYS A 113 -7.90 -12.28 -6.50
C CYS A 113 -7.44 -13.60 -5.87
#